data_AF-A0A1C4Z8H4-F1
#
_entry.id   AF-A0A1C4Z8H4-F1
#
_cell.length_a   1.000
_cell.length_b   1.000
_cell.length_c   1.000
_cell.angle_alpha   90.00
_cell.angle_beta   90.00
_cell.angle_gamma   90.00
#
_symmetry.space_group_name_H-M   'P 1'
#
loop_
_entity.id
_entity.type
_entity.pdbx_description
1 polymer ?
#
loop_
_entity_poly.entity_id
_entity_poly.type
_entity_poly.pdbx_seq_one_letter_code
_entity_poly.pdbx_strand_id
1 'polypeptide(L)' 'MGSGRPINGVPRRVDRRCVGRCLRSMSLFAEGAAAMALALGREDAVSYAYALSAMLRCAAELVDETSRP' A
#
# COMPACT_ATOMS: atom_id res chain seq x y z
N MET A 1 37.04 -20.84 12.04
CA MET A 1 36.84 -19.95 10.88
C MET A 1 35.43 -19.37 10.94
N GLY A 2 35.29 -18.16 11.48
CA GLY A 2 33.99 -17.49 11.61
C GLY A 2 33.62 -16.81 10.29
N SER A 3 32.56 -17.29 9.63
CA SER A 3 31.98 -16.64 8.46
C SER A 3 31.18 -15.42 8.94
N GLY A 4 31.78 -14.24 8.80
CA GLY A 4 31.14 -12.96 9.09
C GLY A 4 30.01 -12.69 8.12
N ARG A 5 28.77 -12.98 8.55
CA ARG A 5 27.59 -12.35 7.96
C ARG A 5 27.65 -10.86 8.30
N PRO A 6 27.38 -9.92 7.37
CA PRO A 6 27.30 -8.52 7.72
C PRO A 6 26.09 -8.33 8.64
N ILE A 7 26.37 -8.14 9.93
CA ILE A 7 25.46 -7.62 10.95
C ILE A 7 25.34 -6.11 10.70
N ASN A 8 24.82 -5.72 9.55
CA ASN A 8 24.61 -4.31 9.24
C ASN A 8 23.22 -3.91 9.70
N GLY A 9 23.15 -3.56 10.99
CA GLY A 9 22.06 -2.85 11.65
C GLY A 9 21.90 -1.41 11.14
N VAL A 10 21.74 -1.26 9.82
CA VAL A 10 21.25 -0.01 9.24
C VAL A 10 19.73 -0.13 9.24
N PRO A 11 18.96 0.82 9.80
CA PRO A 11 17.51 0.79 9.65
C PRO A 11 17.24 0.70 8.16
N ARG A 12 16.46 -0.29 7.71
CA ARG A 12 15.96 -0.30 6.32
C ARG A 12 15.28 1.04 6.12
N ARG A 13 15.96 2.00 5.49
CA ARG A 13 15.33 3.22 5.00
C ARG A 13 14.14 2.70 4.22
N VAL A 14 12.94 3.00 4.70
CA VAL A 14 11.73 2.43 4.14
C VAL A 14 11.77 2.74 2.65
N ASP A 15 11.94 1.71 1.83
CA ASP A 15 12.14 1.89 0.40
C ASP A 15 10.84 2.48 -0.15
N ARG A 16 10.87 3.77 -0.52
CA ARG A 16 9.69 4.50 -0.98
C ARG A 16 9.03 3.80 -2.17
N ARG A 17 9.81 3.13 -3.04
CA ARG A 17 9.26 2.32 -4.12
C ARG A 17 8.50 1.09 -3.61
N CYS A 18 9.00 0.47 -2.56
CA CYS A 18 8.32 -0.62 -1.86
C CYS A 18 7.02 -0.12 -1.22
N VAL A 19 7.02 1.07 -0.60
CA VAL A 19 5.81 1.69 -0.03
C VAL A 19 4.79 1.99 -1.13
N GLY A 20 5.19 2.67 -2.20
CA GLY A 20 4.29 2.97 -3.33
C GLY A 20 3.69 1.72 -3.95
N ARG A 21 4.47 0.64 -4.09
CA ARG A 21 3.96 -0.67 -4.55
C ARG A 21 2.97 -1.27 -3.56
N CYS A 22 3.29 -1.23 -2.26
CA CYS A 22 2.40 -1.75 -1.21
C CYS A 22 1.05 -1.02 -1.20
N LEU A 23 1.07 0.31 -1.27
CA LEU A 23 -0.14 1.14 -1.32
C LEU A 23 -1.00 0.84 -2.54
N ARG A 24 -0.40 0.67 -3.73
CA ARG A 24 -1.12 0.23 -4.95
C ARG A 24 -1.71 -1.18 -4.81
N SER A 25 -1.00 -2.12 -4.19
CA SER A 25 -1.54 -3.44 -3.91
C SER A 25 -2.71 -3.39 -2.93
N MET A 26 -2.61 -2.58 -1.87
CA MET A 26 -3.71 -2.37 -0.93
C MET A 26 -4.92 -1.69 -1.59
N SER A 27 -4.72 -0.74 -2.51
CA SER A 27 -5.85 -0.12 -3.21
C SER A 27 -6.63 -1.13 -4.04
N LEU A 28 -5.94 -2.04 -4.74
CA LEU A 28 -6.58 -3.13 -5.48
C LEU A 28 -7.33 -4.08 -4.55
N PHE A 29 -6.76 -4.38 -3.38
CA PHE A 29 -7.45 -5.19 -2.38
C PHE A 29 -8.73 -4.50 -1.88
N ALA A 30 -8.69 -3.20 -1.63
CA ALA A 30 -9.85 -2.42 -1.24
C ALA A 30 -10.95 -2.40 -2.34
N GLU A 31 -10.58 -2.35 -3.62
CA GLU A 31 -11.54 -2.50 -4.72
C GLU A 31 -12.18 -3.89 -4.75
N GLY A 32 -11.41 -4.94 -4.53
CA GLY A 32 -11.93 -6.30 -4.39
C GLY A 32 -12.89 -6.44 -3.20
N ALA A 33 -12.57 -5.80 -2.07
CA ALA A 33 -13.45 -5.74 -0.92
C ALA A 33 -14.74 -4.98 -1.21
N ALA A 34 -14.68 -3.89 -1.99
CA ALA A 34 -15.87 -3.15 -2.43
C ALA A 34 -16.76 -4.03 -3.33
N ALA A 35 -16.18 -4.77 -4.27
CA ALA A 35 -16.91 -5.70 -5.12
C ALA A 35 -17.59 -6.82 -4.31
N MET A 36 -16.91 -7.37 -3.31
CA MET A 36 -17.50 -8.36 -2.40
C MET A 36 -18.62 -7.75 -1.53
N ALA A 37 -18.43 -6.54 -1.01
CA ALA A 37 -19.46 -5.85 -0.23
C ALA A 37 -20.71 -5.54 -1.07
N LEU A 38 -20.53 -5.15 -2.34
CA LEU A 38 -21.63 -4.99 -3.30
C LEU A 38 -22.38 -6.31 -3.50
N ALA A 39 -21.66 -7.42 -3.71
CA ALA A 39 -22.27 -8.74 -3.89
C ALA A 39 -23.05 -9.21 -2.66
N LEU A 40 -22.68 -8.74 -1.46
CA LEU A 40 -23.37 -9.02 -0.20
C LEU A 40 -24.47 -8.00 0.15
N GLY A 41 -24.72 -6.99 -0.69
CA GLY A 41 -25.71 -5.94 -0.43
C GLY A 41 -25.35 -4.98 0.70
N ARG A 42 -24.05 -4.84 1.01
CA ARG A 42 -23.53 -3.99 2.10
C ARG A 42 -23.07 -2.63 1.59
N GLU A 43 -24.02 -1.79 1.16
CA GLU A 43 -23.74 -0.49 0.53
C GLU A 43 -22.90 0.47 1.41
N ASP A 44 -23.05 0.38 2.74
CA ASP A 44 -22.25 1.10 3.73
C ASP A 44 -20.75 0.78 3.61
N ALA A 45 -20.43 -0.51 3.49
CA ALA A 45 -19.06 -1.00 3.38
C ALA A 45 -18.45 -0.73 1.99
N VAL A 46 -19.28 -0.67 0.94
CA VAL A 46 -18.85 -0.36 -0.43
C VAL A 46 -18.26 1.05 -0.50
N SER A 47 -19.01 2.03 0.01
CA SER A 47 -18.58 3.43 0.02
C SER A 47 -17.27 3.61 0.79
N TYR A 48 -17.15 2.93 1.93
CA TYR A 48 -15.94 2.92 2.73
C TYR A 48 -14.74 2.30 1.98
N ALA A 49 -14.93 1.13 1.36
CA ALA A 49 -13.87 0.43 0.63
C ALA A 49 -13.39 1.21 -0.60
N TYR A 50 -14.29 1.86 -1.34
CA TYR A 50 -13.92 2.75 -2.44
C TYR A 50 -13.16 3.99 -1.96
N ALA A 51 -13.63 4.63 -0.88
CA ALA A 51 -12.92 5.77 -0.28
C ALA A 51 -11.49 5.37 0.17
N LEU A 52 -11.36 4.19 0.78
CA LEU A 52 -10.06 3.64 1.17
C LEU A 52 -9.15 3.39 -0.05
N SER A 53 -9.68 2.79 -1.12
CA SER A 53 -8.93 2.59 -2.37
C SER A 53 -8.41 3.91 -2.94
N ALA A 54 -9.26 4.93 -3.00
CA ALA A 54 -8.88 6.26 -3.48
C ALA A 54 -7.78 6.89 -2.61
N MET A 55 -7.92 6.85 -1.28
CA MET A 55 -6.91 7.35 -0.36
C MET A 55 -5.55 6.64 -0.52
N LEU A 56 -5.56 5.32 -0.71
CA LEU A 56 -4.34 4.54 -0.93
C LEU A 56 -3.65 4.89 -2.24
N ARG A 57 -4.41 5.16 -3.31
CA ARG A 57 -3.86 5.66 -4.58
C ARG A 57 -3.22 7.03 -4.42
N CYS A 58 -3.91 7.99 -3.79
CA CYS A 58 -3.36 9.32 -3.53
C CYS A 58 -2.10 9.23 -2.66
N ALA A 59 -2.09 8.38 -1.63
CA ALA A 59 -0.90 8.16 -0.82
C ALA A 59 0.26 7.59 -1.65
N ALA A 60 -0.01 6.69 -2.61
CA ALA A 60 1.02 6.16 -3.51
C ALA A 60 1.58 7.26 -4.43
N GLU A 61 0.72 8.15 -4.94
CA GLU A 61 1.14 9.30 -5.76
C GLU A 61 2.02 10.27 -4.98
N LEU A 62 1.65 10.62 -3.74
CA LEU A 62 2.45 11.48 -2.87
C LEU A 62 3.84 10.89 -2.56
N VAL A 63 3.92 9.57 -2.37
CA VAL A 63 5.20 8.88 -2.15
C VAL A 63 6.09 8.92 -3.40
N ASP A 64 5.50 8.86 -4.59
CA ASP A 64 6.22 8.97 -5.86
C ASP A 64 6.65 10.41 -6.16
N GLU A 65 5.80 11.42 -5.89
CA GLU A 65 6.14 12.84 -6.10
C GLU A 65 7.27 13.31 -5.18
N THR A 66 7.25 12.89 -3.91
CA THR A 66 8.35 13.18 -2.97
C THR A 66 9.66 12.46 -3.31
N SER A 67 9.65 11.59 -4.33
CA SER A 67 10.80 10.84 -4.83
C SER A 67 11.34 11.36 -6.17
N ARG A 68 10.69 12.36 -6.78
CA ARG A 68 11.23 13.06 -7.98
C ARG A 68 12.30 14.06 -7.54
N PRO A 69 13.49 14.06 -8.17
CA PRO A 69 14.57 15.01 -7.87
C PRO A 69 14.26 16.42 -8.35
#